data_AF-A0A7X0L1G6-F1
#
_entry.id   AF-A0A7X0L1G6-F1
#
_cell.length_a   1.000
_cell.length_b   1.000
_cell.length_c   1.000
_cell.angle_alpha   90.00
_cell.angle_beta   90.00
_cell.angle_gamma   90.00
#
_symmetry.space_group_name_H-M   'P 1'
#
loop_
_entity.id
_entity.type
_entity.pdbx_description
1 polymer ?
#
loop_
_entity_poly.entity_id
_entity_poly.type
_entity_poly.pdbx_seq_one_letter_code
_entity_poly.pdbx_strand_id
1 'polypeptide(L)'
;MLLVARSHAAGLCAAQAAVAQWAAGVLPGVQLIGLAVVADAPGKRPKPLADLMRLIAGGVPRLWDLPWVEAFRLGDPPDKVRLPPAYARLVRDVGGPAPA
;
A
#
# COMPACT_ATOMS: atom_id res chain seq x y z
N MET A 1 10.02 2.98 -7.42
CA MET A 1 9.60 1.75 -6.70
C MET A 1 8.26 1.99 -6.01
N LEU A 2 7.32 1.06 -6.13
CA LEU A 2 6.05 1.06 -5.37
C LEU A 2 6.09 -0.13 -4.40
N LEU A 3 5.92 0.12 -3.10
CA LEU A 3 5.76 -0.94 -2.12
C LEU A 3 4.29 -1.35 -2.05
N VAL A 4 4.03 -2.65 -1.91
CA VAL A 4 2.68 -3.19 -1.75
C VAL A 4 2.67 -4.18 -0.60
N ALA A 5 1.69 -4.06 0.30
CA ALA A 5 1.51 -4.98 1.41
C ALA A 5 0.03 -5.25 1.66
N ARG A 6 -0.27 -6.41 2.26
CA ARG A 6 -1.60 -6.68 2.82
C ARG A 6 -1.69 -6.14 4.24
N SER A 7 -2.87 -5.73 4.69
CA SER A 7 -3.03 -5.10 6.01
C SER A 7 -3.06 -6.03 7.23
N HIS A 8 -2.55 -7.25 7.09
CA HIS A 8 -2.34 -8.16 8.22
C HIS A 8 -0.97 -7.90 8.88
N ALA A 9 -0.74 -8.46 10.07
CA ALA A 9 0.45 -8.18 10.88
C ALA A 9 1.77 -8.39 10.13
N ALA A 10 1.99 -9.57 9.53
CA ALA A 10 3.22 -9.87 8.81
C ALA A 10 3.44 -8.91 7.61
N GLY A 11 2.40 -8.63 6.83
CA GLY A 11 2.46 -7.69 5.72
C GLY A 11 2.83 -6.26 6.15
N LEU A 12 2.24 -5.76 7.24
CA LEU A 12 2.57 -4.43 7.75
C LEU A 12 3.98 -4.37 8.36
N CYS A 13 4.43 -5.40 9.08
CA CYS A 13 5.80 -5.47 9.59
C CYS A 13 6.83 -5.51 8.45
N ALA A 14 6.56 -6.28 7.39
CA ALA A 14 7.43 -6.31 6.21
C ALA A 14 7.47 -4.95 5.50
N ALA A 15 6.32 -4.27 5.38
CA ALA A 15 6.27 -2.91 4.83
C ALA A 15 7.10 -1.92 5.68
N GLN A 16 6.97 -1.99 7.01
CA GLN A 16 7.75 -1.15 7.92
C GLN A 16 9.26 -1.37 7.74
N ALA A 17 9.70 -2.63 7.66
CA ALA A 17 11.12 -2.96 7.45
C ALA A 17 11.64 -2.43 6.10
N ALA A 18 10.88 -2.61 5.02
CA ALA A 18 11.25 -2.08 3.70
C ALA A 18 11.32 -0.55 3.67
N VAL A 19 10.37 0.12 4.33
CA VAL A 19 10.38 1.59 4.47
C VAL A 19 11.58 2.05 5.29
N ALA A 20 11.93 1.35 6.38
CA ALA A 20 13.11 1.66 7.18
C ALA A 20 14.42 1.50 6.39
N GLN A 21 14.54 0.44 5.59
CA GLN A 21 15.69 0.24 4.70
C GLN A 21 15.81 1.36 3.66
N TRP A 22 14.70 1.75 3.03
CA TRP A 22 14.70 2.87 2.10
C TRP A 22 15.10 4.19 2.80
N ALA A 23 14.50 4.49 3.96
CA ALA A 23 14.78 5.71 4.72
C ALA A 23 16.22 5.78 5.23
N ALA A 24 16.87 4.64 5.49
CA ALA A 24 18.28 4.56 5.87
C ALA A 24 19.25 4.88 4.71
N GLY A 25 18.75 5.01 3.47
CA GLY A 25 19.58 5.35 2.30
C GLY A 25 20.47 4.20 1.81
N VAL A 26 20.24 2.96 2.26
CA VAL A 26 21.07 1.79 1.89
C VAL A 26 20.73 1.19 0.52
N LEU A 27 19.75 1.76 -0.19
CA LEU A 27 19.27 1.32 -1.50
C LEU A 27 19.61 2.38 -2.57
N PRO A 28 20.85 2.42 -3.09
CA PRO A 28 21.27 3.45 -4.03
C PRO A 28 20.46 3.40 -5.33
N GLY A 29 20.04 4.57 -5.82
CA GLY A 29 19.25 4.70 -7.04
C GLY A 29 17.76 4.32 -6.91
N VAL A 30 17.31 3.91 -5.72
CA VAL A 30 15.90 3.55 -5.49
C VAL A 30 15.11 4.75 -5.02
N GLN A 31 14.23 5.27 -5.88
CA GLN A 31 13.21 6.24 -5.50
C GLN A 31 11.92 5.53 -5.09
N LEU A 32 11.41 5.82 -3.89
CA LEU A 32 10.14 5.31 -3.41
C LEU A 32 9.00 6.24 -3.85
N ILE A 33 8.03 5.69 -4.60
CA ILE A 33 6.82 6.40 -5.03
C ILE A 33 5.80 6.46 -3.88
N GLY A 34 5.73 5.40 -3.08
CA GLY A 34 4.85 5.28 -1.93
C GLY A 34 4.56 3.83 -1.55
N LEU A 35 3.56 3.64 -0.68
CA LEU A 35 3.09 2.35 -0.18
C LEU A 35 1.60 2.16 -0.45
N ALA A 36 1.24 1.10 -1.16
CA ALA A 36 -0.13 0.62 -1.29
C ALA A 36 -0.40 -0.49 -0.26
N VAL A 37 -1.37 -0.26 0.63
CA VAL A 37 -1.81 -1.24 1.62
C VAL A 37 -3.17 -1.79 1.19
N VAL A 38 -3.23 -3.06 0.82
CA VAL A 38 -4.47 -3.74 0.42
C VAL A 38 -5.09 -4.43 1.63
N ALA A 39 -6.38 -4.22 1.86
CA ALA A 39 -7.11 -4.88 2.93
C ALA A 39 -6.89 -6.41 2.88
N ASP A 40 -6.59 -7.01 4.03
CA ASP A 40 -6.39 -8.46 4.14
C ASP A 40 -7.72 -9.22 4.21
N ALA A 41 -8.77 -8.59 4.74
CA ALA A 41 -10.11 -9.13 4.89
C ALA A 41 -11.16 -8.00 4.77
N PRO A 42 -12.44 -8.32 4.53
CA PRO A 42 -13.51 -7.33 4.60
C PRO A 42 -13.69 -6.76 6.01
N GLY A 43 -14.26 -5.55 6.07
CA GLY A 43 -14.63 -4.91 7.33
C GLY A 43 -13.56 -3.98 7.92
N LYS A 44 -13.70 -3.69 9.21
CA LYS A 44 -12.86 -2.70 9.91
C LYS A 44 -11.54 -3.33 10.34
N ARG A 45 -10.44 -2.67 10.01
CA ARG A 45 -9.10 -3.05 10.48
C ARG A 45 -9.01 -2.98 12.02
N PRO A 46 -8.51 -4.04 12.70
CA PRO A 46 -8.22 -4.03 14.13
C PRO A 46 -7.32 -2.86 14.54
N LYS A 47 -7.56 -2.29 15.73
CA LYS A 47 -6.84 -1.11 16.23
C LYS A 47 -5.31 -1.24 16.18
N PRO A 48 -4.68 -2.34 16.63
CA PRO A 48 -3.21 -2.47 16.56
C PRO A 48 -2.65 -2.37 15.15
N LEU A 49 -3.34 -2.96 14.16
CA LEU A 49 -2.94 -2.89 12.75
C LEU A 49 -3.15 -1.48 12.17
N ALA A 50 -4.22 -0.79 12.58
CA ALA A 50 -4.44 0.60 12.20
C ALA A 50 -3.41 1.56 12.83
N ASP A 51 -2.98 1.30 14.06
CA ASP A 51 -1.91 2.06 14.74
C ASP A 51 -0.56 1.86 14.02
N LEU A 52 -0.20 0.62 13.68
CA LEU A 52 1.02 0.32 12.92
C LEU A 52 0.99 0.97 11.52
N MET A 53 -0.14 0.88 10.81
CA MET A 53 -0.26 1.53 9.49
C MET A 53 -0.09 3.05 9.58
N ARG A 54 -0.64 3.70 10.62
CA ARG A 54 -0.45 5.13 10.86
C ARG A 54 1.01 5.50 11.10
N LEU A 55 1.76 4.65 11.80
CA LEU A 55 3.20 4.84 12.01
C LEU A 55 3.98 4.73 10.69
N ILE A 56 3.69 3.72 9.87
CA ILE A 56 4.33 3.54 8.56
C ILE A 56 4.00 4.71 7.62
N ALA A 57 2.77 5.23 7.68
CA ALA A 57 2.31 6.34 6.83
C ALA A 57 3.20 7.59 6.91
N GLY A 58 3.76 7.89 8.09
CA GLY A 58 4.66 9.04 8.27
C GLY A 58 6.06 8.86 7.65
N GLY A 59 6.43 7.62 7.31
CA GLY A 59 7.75 7.30 6.74
C GLY A 59 7.75 7.13 5.22
N VAL A 60 6.62 7.35 4.54
CA VAL A 60 6.52 7.16 3.09
C VAL A 60 6.04 8.44 2.39
N PRO A 61 6.47 8.71 1.14
CA PRO A 61 6.01 9.89 0.41
C PRO A 61 4.50 9.92 0.17
N ARG A 62 3.90 8.75 -0.06
CA ARG A 62 2.46 8.57 -0.25
C ARG A 62 2.01 7.23 0.30
N LEU A 63 0.80 7.18 0.83
CA LEU A 63 0.13 5.96 1.24
C LEU A 63 -1.25 5.86 0.57
N TRP A 64 -1.55 4.70 0.01
CA TRP A 64 -2.87 4.34 -0.49
C TRP A 64 -3.44 3.19 0.35
N ASP A 65 -4.51 3.44 1.10
CA ASP A 65 -5.28 2.40 1.79
C ASP A 65 -6.36 1.88 0.84
N LEU A 66 -6.21 0.63 0.39
CA LEU A 66 -6.99 0.01 -0.67
C LEU A 66 -8.01 -0.97 -0.04
N PRO A 67 -9.32 -0.71 -0.18
CA PRO A 67 -10.35 -1.55 0.42
C PRO A 67 -10.36 -2.98 -0.14
N TRP A 68 -11.00 -3.88 0.61
CA TRP A 68 -11.23 -5.26 0.19
C TRP A 68 -12.07 -5.33 -1.08
N VAL A 69 -11.66 -6.20 -2.01
CA VAL A 69 -12.40 -6.54 -3.23
C VAL A 69 -12.47 -8.06 -3.30
N GLU A 70 -13.65 -8.63 -3.02
CA GLU A 70 -13.82 -10.09 -2.95
C GLU A 70 -13.38 -10.79 -4.24
N ALA A 71 -13.69 -10.19 -5.39
CA ALA A 71 -13.37 -10.73 -6.71
C ALA A 71 -11.85 -10.98 -6.92
N PHE A 72 -10.98 -10.17 -6.30
CA PHE A 72 -9.53 -10.40 -6.36
C PHE A 72 -9.09 -11.69 -5.67
N ARG A 73 -9.83 -12.15 -4.66
CA ARG A 73 -9.56 -13.44 -3.99
C ARG A 73 -9.82 -14.62 -4.93
N LEU A 74 -10.78 -14.46 -5.84
CA LEU A 74 -11.16 -15.46 -6.82
C LEU A 74 -10.29 -15.40 -8.09
N GLY A 75 -9.38 -14.42 -8.17
CA GLY A 75 -8.51 -14.21 -9.34
C GLY A 75 -9.18 -13.43 -10.47
N ASP A 76 -10.33 -12.78 -10.22
CA ASP A 76 -10.96 -11.94 -11.23
C ASP A 76 -10.06 -10.75 -11.57
N PRO A 77 -9.86 -10.45 -12.86
CA PRO A 77 -8.96 -9.40 -13.27
C PRO A 77 -9.58 -8.01 -13.00
N PRO A 78 -8.75 -6.99 -12.72
CA PRO A 78 -9.24 -5.66 -12.32
C PRO A 78 -10.16 -4.96 -13.32
N ASP A 79 -10.05 -5.25 -14.61
CA ASP A 79 -10.88 -4.70 -15.69
C ASP A 79 -12.29 -5.30 -15.74
N LYS A 80 -12.51 -6.43 -15.07
CA LYS A 80 -13.81 -7.13 -15.02
C LYS A 80 -14.59 -6.90 -13.73
N VAL A 81 -14.05 -6.09 -12.81
CA VAL A 81 -14.64 -5.87 -11.49
C VAL A 81 -14.83 -4.39 -11.20
N ARG A 82 -15.89 -4.03 -10.49
CA ARG A 82 -16.10 -2.64 -10.06
C ARG A 82 -15.16 -2.32 -8.90
N LEU A 83 -14.13 -1.52 -9.18
CA LEU A 83 -13.14 -1.15 -8.17
C LEU A 83 -13.61 0.04 -7.30
N PRO A 84 -13.30 0.02 -5.99
CA PRO A 84 -13.45 1.19 -5.13
C PRO A 84 -12.63 2.39 -5.63
N PRO A 85 -13.07 3.64 -5.41
CA PRO A 85 -12.38 4.86 -5.88
C PRO A 85 -10.90 4.98 -5.46
N ALA A 86 -10.51 4.35 -4.35
CA ALA A 86 -9.12 4.33 -3.88
C ALA A 86 -8.15 3.72 -4.91
N TYR A 87 -8.60 2.74 -5.71
CA TYR A 87 -7.79 2.13 -6.77
C TYR A 87 -7.59 3.09 -7.95
N ALA A 88 -8.63 3.84 -8.34
CA ALA A 88 -8.50 4.85 -9.38
C ALA A 88 -7.53 5.97 -8.96
N ARG A 89 -7.55 6.36 -7.67
CA ARG A 89 -6.56 7.28 -7.11
C ARG A 89 -5.13 6.72 -7.20
N LEU A 90 -4.91 5.46 -6.83
CA LEU A 90 -3.60 4.83 -6.97
C LEU A 90 -3.10 4.88 -8.41
N VAL A 91 -3.93 4.43 -9.37
CA VAL A 91 -3.54 4.39 -10.80
C VAL A 91 -3.19 5.77 -11.32
N ARG A 92 -3.99 6.79 -10.99
CA ARG A 92 -3.72 8.17 -11.39
C ARG A 92 -2.43 8.70 -10.77
N ASP A 93 -2.23 8.47 -9.48
CA ASP A 93 -1.09 9.03 -8.75
C ASP A 93 0.24 8.32 -9.13
N VAL A 94 0.19 7.03 -9.50
CA VAL A 94 1.35 6.25 -9.98
C VAL A 94 1.63 6.46 -11.47
N GLY A 95 0.59 6.67 -12.28
CA GLY A 95 0.73 6.97 -13.71
C GLY A 95 1.16 8.41 -14.02
N GLY A 96 1.11 9.29 -13.03
CA GLY A 96 1.68 10.65 -13.11
C GLY A 96 3.21 10.66 -12.99
N PRO A 97 3.89 11.75 -13.38
CA PRO A 97 5.32 11.88 -13.15
C PRO A 97 5.64 11.77 -11.65
N ALA A 98 6.76 11.11 -11.34
CA ALA A 98 7.25 10.98 -9.97
C ALA A 98 7.39 12.37 -9.31
N PRO A 99 7.09 12.52 -8.00
CA PRO A 99 7.33 13.78 -7.32
C PRO A 99 8.84 14.06 -7.29
N ALA A 100 9.22 15.31 -7.57
CA ALA A 100 10.60 15.78 -7.60
C ALA A 100 11.26 15.73 -6.21
#